data_AF-A0A099J5J5-F1
#
_entry.id   AF-A0A099J5J5-F1
#
_cell.length_a   1.000
_cell.length_b   1.000
_cell.length_c   1.000
_cell.angle_alpha   90.00
_cell.angle_beta   90.00
_cell.angle_gamma   90.00
#
_symmetry.space_group_name_H-M   'P 1'
#
loop_
_entity.id
_entity.type
_entity.pdbx_description
1 polymer ?
#
loop_
_entity_poly.entity_id
_entity_poly.type
_entity_poly.pdbx_seq_one_letter_code
_entity_poly.pdbx_strand_id
1 'polypeptide(L)'
;MSPRILNRHLCGATHTSIRSFIVCSFPRAVVRGSGKFGVIIKCRAVEVMQFTTVAEAVEAKRLLDVVSCAAGCRREHEVVQFNPNSSHPGSPS
;
A
#
# COMPACT_ATOMS: atom_id res chain seq x y z
N MET A 1 -7.64 14.51 3.56
CA MET A 1 -7.59 13.49 2.49
C MET A 1 -7.88 12.14 3.11
N SER A 2 -8.93 11.45 2.67
CA SER A 2 -9.24 10.10 3.15
C SER A 2 -8.42 9.07 2.35
N PRO A 3 -7.85 8.04 2.99
CA PRO A 3 -7.02 7.06 2.31
C PRO A 3 -7.87 6.17 1.40
N ARG A 4 -7.32 5.76 0.24
CA ARG A 4 -7.99 4.74 -0.60
C ARG A 4 -7.90 3.39 0.10
N ILE A 5 -9.02 2.65 0.17
CA ILE A 5 -9.01 1.30 0.70
C ILE A 5 -8.45 0.35 -0.38
N LEU A 6 -7.30 -0.26 -0.12
CA LEU A 6 -6.73 -1.30 -0.97
C LEU A 6 -7.12 -2.67 -0.43
N ASN A 7 -7.96 -3.35 -1.20
CA ASN A 7 -8.64 -4.54 -0.72
C ASN A 7 -8.88 -5.59 -1.84
N ARG A 8 -8.46 -5.28 -3.07
CA ARG A 8 -8.57 -6.17 -4.23
C ARG A 8 -7.24 -6.27 -4.97
N HIS A 9 -6.92 -7.47 -5.42
CA HIS A 9 -5.82 -7.82 -6.32
C HIS A 9 -6.17 -9.13 -7.04
N LEU A 10 -5.37 -9.53 -8.03
CA LEU A 10 -5.68 -10.66 -8.92
C LEU A 10 -5.50 -12.06 -8.29
N CYS A 11 -5.25 -12.15 -6.99
CA CYS A 11 -5.14 -13.44 -6.31
C CYS A 11 -6.51 -13.93 -5.84
N GLY A 12 -6.76 -15.24 -5.95
CA GLY A 12 -7.94 -15.89 -5.38
C GLY A 12 -7.80 -16.29 -3.91
N ALA A 13 -6.64 -16.07 -3.28
CA ALA A 13 -6.38 -16.48 -1.91
C ALA A 13 -6.88 -15.47 -0.87
N THR A 14 -7.28 -15.99 0.30
CA THR A 14 -7.59 -15.20 1.49
C THR A 14 -6.32 -14.86 2.25
N HIS A 15 -6.11 -13.58 2.56
CA HIS A 15 -4.93 -13.13 3.31
C HIS A 15 -5.31 -12.83 4.75
N THR A 16 -4.70 -13.54 5.71
CA THR A 16 -4.94 -13.33 7.14
C THR A 16 -4.09 -12.20 7.71
N SER A 17 -3.05 -11.76 6.98
CA SER A 17 -2.17 -10.68 7.39
C SER A 17 -2.03 -9.61 6.30
N ILE A 18 -1.90 -8.36 6.76
CA ILE A 18 -1.66 -7.20 5.88
C ILE A 18 -0.35 -7.36 5.11
N ARG A 19 0.70 -7.87 5.77
CA ARG A 19 2.00 -8.09 5.12
C ARG A 19 1.89 -9.12 3.99
N SER A 20 1.19 -10.24 4.22
CA SER A 20 0.93 -11.25 3.19
C SER A 20 0.16 -10.66 2.02
N PHE A 21 -0.88 -9.87 2.31
CA PHE A 21 -1.67 -9.16 1.30
C PHE A 21 -0.85 -8.19 0.46
N ILE A 22 0.05 -7.41 1.09
CA ILE A 22 0.93 -6.48 0.40
C ILE A 22 1.90 -7.23 -0.52
N VAL A 23 2.57 -8.27 0.00
CA VAL A 23 3.53 -9.08 -0.79
C VAL A 23 2.82 -9.74 -1.97
N CYS A 24 1.58 -10.21 -1.79
CA CYS A 24 0.81 -10.79 -2.88
C CYS A 24 0.35 -9.74 -3.91
N SER A 25 -0.06 -8.57 -3.44
CA SER A 25 -0.47 -7.45 -4.32
C SER A 25 0.71 -6.85 -5.09
N PHE A 26 1.91 -6.88 -4.50
CA PHE A 26 3.13 -6.30 -5.06
C PHE A 26 4.34 -7.24 -4.84
N PRO A 27 4.50 -8.31 -5.63
CA PRO A 27 5.51 -9.36 -5.39
C PRO A 27 6.96 -8.87 -5.41
N ARG A 28 7.22 -7.75 -6.08
CA ARG A 28 8.57 -7.15 -6.20
C ARG A 28 8.75 -5.93 -5.30
N ALA A 29 7.79 -5.64 -4.42
CA ALA A 29 7.86 -4.44 -3.61
C ALA A 29 8.78 -4.60 -2.41
N VAL A 30 9.51 -3.53 -2.09
CA VAL A 30 10.21 -3.42 -0.81
C VAL A 30 9.20 -2.95 0.23
N VAL A 31 8.96 -3.77 1.25
CA VAL A 31 7.97 -3.48 2.30
C VAL A 31 8.66 -3.10 3.61
N ARG A 32 8.42 -1.88 4.10
CA ARG A 32 8.99 -1.34 5.34
C ARG A 32 7.90 -0.97 6.35
N GLY A 33 8.23 -1.06 7.64
CA GLY A 33 7.31 -0.76 8.72
C GLY A 33 6.21 -1.81 8.91
N SER A 34 5.23 -1.45 9.74
CA SER A 34 4.06 -2.27 10.07
C SER A 34 2.87 -1.37 10.35
N GLY A 35 1.68 -1.77 9.93
CA GLY A 35 0.45 -1.05 10.21
C GLY A 35 -0.59 -1.19 9.10
N LYS A 36 -1.80 -0.70 9.35
CA LYS A 36 -2.92 -0.83 8.41
C LYS A 36 -3.01 0.30 7.38
N PHE A 37 -2.22 1.35 7.55
CA PHE A 37 -2.12 2.42 6.57
C PHE A 37 -0.76 2.34 5.89
N GLY A 38 -0.65 2.91 4.70
CA GLY A 38 0.63 2.96 4.03
C GLY A 38 0.70 3.94 2.88
N VAL A 39 1.91 4.13 2.40
CA VAL A 39 2.20 4.85 1.16
C VAL A 39 2.75 3.84 0.16
N ILE A 40 2.11 3.73 -0.99
CA ILE A 40 2.62 2.99 -2.14
C ILE A 40 3.36 3.98 -3.03
N ILE A 41 4.63 3.69 -3.31
CA ILE A 41 5.50 4.49 -4.16
C ILE A 41 5.70 3.73 -5.47
N LYS A 42 5.33 4.32 -6.61
CA LYS A 42 5.44 3.68 -7.94
C LYS A 42 6.35 4.44 -8.91
N CYS A 43 7.33 5.19 -8.41
CA CYS A 43 8.18 6.03 -9.26
C CYS A 43 9.23 5.26 -10.07
N ARG A 44 9.96 4.31 -9.45
CA ARG A 44 11.02 3.52 -10.12
C ARG A 44 10.94 2.05 -9.76
N ALA A 45 11.03 1.76 -8.47
CA ALA A 45 10.65 0.48 -7.90
C ALA A 45 9.34 0.67 -7.13
N VAL A 46 8.58 -0.42 -6.96
CA VAL A 46 7.42 -0.38 -6.06
C VAL A 46 7.94 -0.48 -4.64
N GLU A 47 7.62 0.51 -3.81
CA GLU A 47 7.91 0.46 -2.38
C GLU A 47 6.62 0.67 -1.59
N VAL A 48 6.51 -0.03 -0.47
CA VAL A 48 5.36 0.07 0.42
C VAL A 48 5.85 0.37 1.84
N MET A 49 5.54 1.57 2.31
CA MET A 49 5.81 1.98 3.69
C MET A 49 4.52 1.85 4.49
N GLN A 50 4.55 1.15 5.62
CA GLN A 50 3.39 0.94 6.49
C GLN A 50 3.47 1.79 7.76
N PHE A 51 2.31 2.27 8.20
CA PHE A 51 2.12 3.14 9.36
C PHE A 51 0.89 2.72 10.18
N THR A 52 0.92 3.01 11.48
CA THR A 52 -0.15 2.69 12.41
C THR A 52 -1.34 3.62 12.23
N THR A 53 -1.09 4.88 11.85
CA THR A 53 -2.10 5.91 11.67
C THR A 53 -2.14 6.46 10.25
N VAL A 54 -3.30 6.99 9.86
CA VAL A 54 -3.47 7.71 8.59
C VAL A 54 -2.65 9.00 8.55
N ALA A 55 -2.50 9.69 9.69
CA ALA A 55 -1.77 10.94 9.78
C ALA A 55 -0.29 10.75 9.43
N GLU A 56 0.35 9.69 9.96
CA GLU A 56 1.73 9.34 9.63
C GLU A 56 1.89 9.03 8.13
N ALA A 57 0.96 8.27 7.54
CA ALA A 57 1.01 7.93 6.12
C ALA A 57 0.86 9.18 5.23
N VAL A 58 -0.03 10.11 5.60
CA VAL A 58 -0.21 11.38 4.89
C VAL A 58 1.03 12.25 5.00
N GLU A 59 1.63 12.37 6.18
CA GLU A 59 2.85 13.16 6.35
C GLU A 59 4.03 12.53 5.61
N ALA A 60 4.17 11.21 5.64
CA ALA A 60 5.18 10.51 4.86
C ALA A 60 5.03 10.76 3.35
N LYS A 61 3.81 10.69 2.80
CA LYS A 61 3.57 11.05 1.40
C LYS A 61 3.96 12.50 1.12
N ARG A 62 3.57 13.43 1.99
CA ARG A 62 3.89 14.87 1.84
C ARG A 62 5.40 15.09 1.78
N LEU A 63 6.13 14.45 2.68
CA LEU A 63 7.59 14.49 2.68
C LEU A 63 8.16 13.93 1.37
N LEU A 64 7.73 12.75 0.92
CA LEU A 64 8.18 12.13 -0.34
C LEU A 64 7.89 13.00 -1.58
N ASP A 65 6.78 13.72 -1.60
CA ASP A 65 6.40 14.64 -2.68
C ASP A 65 7.30 15.89 -2.73
N VAL A 66 7.76 16.35 -1.57
CA VAL A 66 8.66 17.50 -1.42
C VAL A 66 10.11 17.12 -1.71
N VAL A 67 10.62 16.07 -1.05
CA VAL A 67 12.04 15.69 -1.15
C VAL A 67 12.37 14.90 -2.42
N SER A 68 11.35 14.39 -3.12
CA SER A 68 11.46 13.38 -4.17
C SER A 68 12.00 12.05 -3.65
N CYS A 69 11.30 10.95 -3.91
CA CYS A 69 11.70 9.63 -3.42
C CYS A 69 12.93 9.04 -4.14
N ALA A 70 13.22 9.48 -5.37
CA ALA A 70 14.36 9.04 -6.18
C ALA A 70 14.61 9.98 -7.36
N ALA A 71 15.76 9.81 -8.03
CA ALA A 71 16.02 10.40 -9.34
C ALA A 71 14.96 9.92 -10.36
N GLY A 72 14.20 10.87 -10.93
CA GLY A 72 13.07 10.57 -11.82
C GLY A 72 11.73 10.38 -11.10
N CYS A 73 11.58 10.90 -9.88
CA CYS A 73 10.31 10.89 -9.15
C CYS A 73 9.17 11.48 -9.98
N ARG A 74 8.12 10.68 -10.24
CA ARG A 74 6.89 11.10 -10.91
C ARG A 74 5.78 11.52 -9.95
N ARG A 75 6.08 11.50 -8.64
CA ARG A 75 5.12 11.73 -7.54
C ARG A 75 3.91 10.78 -7.60
N GLU A 76 4.12 9.58 -8.13
CA GLU A 76 3.13 8.50 -8.14
C GLU A 76 3.14 7.82 -6.76
N HIS A 77 2.76 8.60 -5.75
CA HIS A 77 2.66 8.20 -4.35
C HIS A 77 1.20 8.18 -3.93
N GLU A 78 0.76 7.09 -3.31
CA GLU A 78 -0.64 6.90 -2.94
C GLU A 78 -0.76 6.50 -1.47
N VAL A 79 -1.56 7.26 -0.70
CA VAL A 79 -1.92 6.85 0.67
C VAL A 79 -3.07 5.85 0.60
N VAL A 80 -2.86 4.68 1.18
CA VAL A 80 -3.83 3.60 1.21
C VAL A 80 -4.09 3.10 2.64
N GLN A 81 -5.26 2.53 2.83
CA GLN A 81 -5.56 1.64 3.95
C GLN A 81 -5.60 0.21 3.44
N PHE A 82 -4.78 -0.67 3.98
CA PHE A 82 -4.80 -2.09 3.65
C PHE A 82 -5.96 -2.78 4.36
N ASN A 83 -6.83 -3.41 3.58
CA ASN A 83 -7.93 -4.22 4.10
C ASN A 83 -7.90 -5.61 3.45
N PRO A 84 -7.17 -6.57 4.05
CA PRO A 84 -7.06 -7.92 3.49
C PRO A 84 -8.36 -8.73 3.60
N ASN A 85 -9.35 -8.25 4.35
CA ASN A 85 -10.59 -8.96 4.69
C ASN A 85 -11.79 -8.59 3.82
N SER A 86 -11.64 -7.76 2.77
CA SER A 86 -12.76 -7.62 1.84
C SER A 86 -12.77 -8.84 0.91
N SER A 87 -13.67 -9.75 1.20
CA SER A 87 -13.98 -10.93 0.40
C SER A 87 -14.02 -10.60 -1.09
N HIS A 88 -13.42 -11.45 -1.92
CA HIS A 88 -13.76 -11.50 -3.34
C HIS A 88 -15.28 -11.69 -3.46
N PRO A 89 -16.01 -10.86 -4.24
CA PRO A 89 -17.43 -11.11 -4.52
C PRO A 89 -17.62 -12.27 -5.52
N GLY A 90 -16.87 -13.37 -5.40
CA GLY A 90 -16.74 -14.35 -6.47
C GLY A 90 -16.40 -15.79 -6.08
N SER A 91 -16.72 -16.24 -4.86
CA SER A 91 -16.71 -17.67 -4.55
C SER A 91 -18.15 -18.19 -4.55
N PRO A 92 -18.59 -18.97 -5.56
CA PRO A 92 -19.83 -19.72 -5.44
C PRO A 92 -19.64 -20.82 -4.40
N SER A 93 -20.70 -21.03 -3.62
CA SER A 93 -20.82 -22.05 -2.58
C SER A 93 -20.77 -23.48 -3.14
#